data_AF-N2IQJ2-F1
#
_entry.id   AF-N2IQJ2-F1
#
_cell.length_a   1.000
_cell.length_b   1.000
_cell.length_c   1.000
_cell.angle_alpha   90.00
_cell.angle_beta   90.00
_cell.angle_gamma   90.00
#
_symmetry.space_group_name_H-M   'P 1'
#
loop_
_entity.id
_entity.type
_entity.pdbx_description
1 polymer ?
#
loop_
_entity_poly.entity_id
_entity_poly.type
_entity_poly.pdbx_seq_one_letter_code
_entity_poly.pdbx_strand_id
1 'polypeptide(L)' 'MAVPHGFRATFRTWAAETTNYPREVCEMALAHMLGSKVEAAYNRGDLLEKRRGLMQEWSGFLDTRHSRVYE' A
#
# COMPACT_ATOMS: atom_id res chain seq x y z
N MET A 1 -8.96 -4.95 -19.44
CA MET A 1 -8.95 -6.01 -18.40
C MET A 1 -8.06 -5.56 -17.26
N ALA A 2 -8.59 -5.41 -16.05
CA ALA A 2 -7.77 -5.15 -14.87
C ALA A 2 -7.10 -6.47 -14.46
N VAL A 3 -5.87 -6.66 -14.90
CA VAL A 3 -5.03 -7.79 -14.46
C VAL A 3 -4.60 -7.49 -13.01
N PRO A 4 -4.45 -8.48 -12.10
CA PRO A 4 -4.02 -8.23 -10.71
C PRO A 4 -2.74 -7.36 -10.58
N HIS A 5 -1.89 -7.38 -11.60
CA HIS A 5 -0.71 -6.52 -11.69
C HIS A 5 -1.05 -5.03 -11.81
N GLY A 6 -2.12 -4.68 -12.53
CA GLY A 6 -2.60 -3.31 -12.66
C GLY A 6 -3.04 -2.73 -11.32
N PHE A 7 -3.76 -3.51 -10.50
CA PHE A 7 -4.23 -3.03 -9.20
C PHE A 7 -3.08 -2.78 -8.22
N ARG A 8 -2.09 -3.69 -8.17
CA ARG A 8 -0.89 -3.50 -7.34
C ARG A 8 -0.06 -2.30 -7.80
N ALA A 9 0.09 -2.10 -9.10
CA ALA A 9 0.82 -0.94 -9.64
C ALA A 9 0.10 0.37 -9.30
N THR A 10 -1.22 0.44 -9.47
CA THR A 10 -2.02 1.63 -9.09
C THR A 10 -1.87 1.94 -7.60
N PHE A 11 -2.01 0.94 -6.73
CA PHE A 11 -1.78 1.14 -5.30
C PHE A 11 -0.37 1.67 -5.02
N ARG A 12 0.65 1.09 -5.68
CA ARG A 12 2.04 1.48 -5.42
C ARG A 12 2.34 2.91 -5.85
N THR A 13 1.87 3.31 -7.03
CA THR A 13 1.97 4.68 -7.53
C THR A 13 1.25 5.65 -6.62
N TRP A 14 -0.01 5.36 -6.27
CA TRP A 14 -0.79 6.20 -5.36
C TRP A 14 -0.07 6.39 -4.02
N ALA A 15 0.40 5.31 -3.39
CA ALA A 15 1.06 5.40 -2.09
C ALA A 15 2.37 6.22 -2.16
N ALA A 16 3.11 6.14 -3.28
CA ALA A 16 4.33 6.90 -3.48
C ALA A 16 4.09 8.40 -3.73
N GLU A 17 2.99 8.75 -4.40
CA GLU A 17 2.69 10.13 -4.80
C GLU A 17 1.88 10.92 -3.77
N THR A 18 1.09 10.23 -2.94
CA THR A 18 0.05 10.88 -2.12
C THR A 18 0.22 10.70 -0.62
N THR A 19 1.18 9.88 -0.19
CA THR A 19 1.39 9.55 1.22
C THR A 19 2.86 9.66 1.62
N ASN A 20 3.11 9.74 2.92
CA ASN A 20 4.47 9.73 3.49
C ASN A 20 4.85 8.37 4.09
N TYR A 21 4.11 7.29 3.77
CA TYR A 21 4.45 5.97 4.29
C TYR A 21 5.79 5.50 3.71
N PRO A 22 6.69 4.96 4.56
CA PRO A 22 7.94 4.39 4.09
C PRO A 22 7.70 3.29 3.04
N ARG A 23 8.64 3.17 2.09
CA ARG A 23 8.58 2.14 1.02
C ARG A 23 8.34 0.75 1.61
N GLU A 24 9.02 0.41 2.69
CA GLU A 24 8.87 -0.88 3.37
C GLU A 24 7.42 -1.17 3.79
N VAL A 25 6.70 -0.18 4.29
CA VAL A 25 5.29 -0.35 4.70
C VAL A 25 4.42 -0.64 3.48
N CYS A 26 4.66 0.07 2.37
CA CYS A 26 3.94 -0.10 1.12
C CYS A 26 4.16 -1.50 0.50
N GLU A 27 5.41 -1.97 0.47
CA GLU A 27 5.75 -3.29 -0.09
C GLU A 27 5.21 -4.43 0.80
N MET A 28 5.28 -4.30 2.13
CA MET A 28 4.68 -5.30 3.03
C MET A 28 3.15 -5.33 2.96
N ALA A 29 2.49 -4.19 2.70
CA ALA A 29 1.06 -4.18 2.43
C ALA A 29 0.70 -4.97 1.15
N LEU A 30 1.61 -5.05 0.18
CA LEU A 30 1.48 -5.89 -1.03
C LEU A 30 1.89 -7.35 -0.81
N ALA A 31 2.28 -7.72 0.42
CA ALA A 31 2.87 -9.02 0.76
C ALA A 31 4.17 -9.33 -0.03
N HIS A 32 4.89 -8.30 -0.44
CA HIS A 32 6.21 -8.47 -1.03
C HIS A 32 7.24 -8.74 0.07
N MET A 33 8.19 -9.65 -0.22
CA MET A 33 9.38 -9.79 0.64
C MET A 33 10.33 -8.63 0.38
N LEU A 34 10.76 -7.97 1.45
CA LEU A 34 11.73 -6.88 1.40
C LEU A 34 13.11 -7.39 1.77
N GLY A 35 14.09 -7.02 0.93
CA GLY A 35 15.50 -7.22 1.22
C GLY A 35 15.97 -8.67 1.11
N SER A 36 17.23 -8.87 1.48
CA SER A 36 17.82 -10.21 1.58
C SER A 36 17.30 -10.98 2.80
N LYS A 37 17.48 -12.30 2.83
CA LYS A 37 17.17 -13.12 4.02
C LYS A 37 17.82 -12.57 5.31
N VAL A 38 18.94 -11.85 5.18
CA VAL A 38 19.65 -11.23 6.30
C VAL A 38 18.90 -10.02 6.83
N GLU A 39 18.45 -9.11 5.96
CA GLU A 39 17.66 -7.93 6.38
C GLU A 39 16.30 -8.34 6.98
N ALA A 40 15.65 -9.36 6.42
CA ALA A 40 14.42 -9.92 6.96
C ALA A 40 14.60 -10.50 8.38
N ALA A 41 15.79 -11.01 8.73
CA ALA A 41 16.07 -11.54 10.06
C ALA A 41 16.19 -10.43 11.14
N TYR A 42 16.57 -9.21 10.74
CA TYR A 42 16.69 -8.05 11.62
C TYR A 42 15.40 -7.21 11.67
N ASN A 43 14.59 -7.23 10.61
CA ASN A 43 13.31 -6.53 10.57
C ASN A 43 12.20 -7.38 11.24
N ARG A 44 12.21 -7.45 12.57
CA ARG A 44 11.26 -8.27 13.36
C ARG A 44 9.86 -7.66 13.49
N GLY A 45 9.66 -6.42 13.06
CA GLY A 45 8.37 -5.74 13.12
C GLY A 45 7.58 -5.96 11.84
N ASP A 46 6.39 -6.53 11.94
CA ASP A 46 5.43 -6.68 10.84
C ASP A 46 4.79 -5.35 10.37
N LEU A 47 5.08 -4.26 11.09
CA LEU A 47 4.57 -2.90 10.95
C LEU A 47 3.04 -2.87 10.76
N LEU A 48 2.30 -3.78 11.42
CA LEU A 48 0.87 -3.96 11.21
C LEU A 48 0.06 -2.68 11.38
N GLU A 49 0.35 -1.87 12.39
CA GLU A 49 -0.41 -0.63 12.62
C GLU A 49 -0.13 0.44 11.56
N LYS A 50 1.10 0.55 11.07
CA LYS A 50 1.41 1.43 9.93
C LYS A 50 0.73 0.94 8.65
N ARG A 51 0.69 -0.38 8.43
CA ARG A 51 -0.01 -0.99 7.30
C ARG A 51 -1.52 -0.76 7.40
N ARG A 52 -2.10 -0.84 8.60
CA ARG A 52 -3.51 -0.55 8.85
C ARG A 52 -3.87 0.89 8.45
N GLY A 53 -3.08 1.87 8.90
CA GLY A 53 -3.27 3.28 8.52
C GLY A 53 -3.21 3.47 7.00
N LEU A 54 -2.18 2.91 6.35
CA LEU A 54 -2.04 2.98 4.89
C LEU A 54 -3.24 2.37 4.14
N MET A 55 -3.74 1.21 4.58
CA MET A 55 -4.92 0.58 3.98
C MET A 55 -6.20 1.38 4.22
N GLN A 56 -6.33 2.04 5.36
CA GLN A 56 -7.48 2.90 5.66
C GLN A 56 -7.51 4.12 4.74
N GLU A 57 -6.37 4.77 4.52
CA GLU A 57 -6.25 5.89 3.57
C GLU A 57 -6.51 5.44 2.12
N TRP A 58 -6.02 4.25 1.75
CA TRP A 58 -6.29 3.68 0.44
C TRP A 58 -7.78 3.42 0.23
N SER A 59 -8.48 2.86 1.23
CA SER A 59 -9.93 2.70 1.20
C SER A 59 -10.62 4.04 0.98
N GLY A 60 -10.24 5.08 1.74
CA GLY A 60 -10.81 6.41 1.59
C GLY A 60 -10.60 7.00 0.19
N PHE A 61 -9.43 6.80 -0.42
CA PHE A 61 -9.17 7.23 -1.79
C PHE A 61 -10.08 6.51 -2.82
N LEU A 62 -10.31 5.21 -2.65
CA LEU A 62 -11.22 4.45 -3.50
C LEU A 62 -12.68 4.91 -3.33
N ASP A 63 -13.10 5.17 -2.09
CA ASP A 63 -14.45 5.63 -1.77
C ASP A 63 -14.73 7.04 -2.28
N THR A 64 -13.74 7.94 -2.25
CA THR A 64 -13.87 9.33 -2.73
C THR A 64 -14.14 9.40 -4.24
N ARG A 65 -13.78 8.36 -5.01
CA ARG A 65 -14.12 8.27 -6.44
C ARG A 65 -15.55 7.79 -6.70
N HIS A 66 -16.26 7.29 -5.70
CA HIS A 66 -17.64 6.83 -5.83
C HIS A 66 -18.67 7.96 -5.62
N SER A 67 -18.30 9.06 -4.96
CA SER A 67 -19.21 10.17 -4.58
C SER A 67 -19.25 11.35 -5.56
N ARG A 68 -18.47 11.34 -6.65
CA ARG A 68 -18.45 12.42 -7.67
C ARG A 68 -19.42 12.22 -8.85
N VAL A 69 -20.30 11.23 -8.80
CA VAL A 69 -21.22 10.88 -9.91
C VAL A 69 -22.67 11.32 -9.66
N TYR A 70 -22.92 12.05 -8.56
CA TYR A 70 -24.25 12.62 -8.25
C TYR A 70 -24.21 14.15 -8.18
N GLU A 71 -23.77 14.79 -9.25
CA GLU A 71 -23.97 16.24 -9.48
C GLU A 71 -24.42 16.47 -10.92
#